data_AF-W2W6Q7-F1
#
_entry.id   AF-W2W6Q7-F1
#
_cell.length_a   1.000
_cell.length_b   1.000
_cell.length_c   1.000
_cell.angle_alpha   90.00
_cell.angle_beta   90.00
_cell.angle_gamma   90.00
#
_symmetry.space_group_name_H-M   'P 1'
#
loop_
_entity.id
_entity.type
_entity.pdbx_description
1 polymer ?
#
loop_
_entity_poly.entity_id
_entity_poly.type
_entity_poly.pdbx_seq_one_letter_code
_entity_poly.pdbx_strand_id
1 'polypeptide(L)' 'MGPFKKKLRSLTLSYNLASIQRNGFLPLRERLLALKRMSADEKRKLLVDRVVTAWAAINERCIKRAWEKAGL' A
#
# COMPACT_ATOMS: atom_id res chain seq x y z
N MET A 1 4.11 -9.08 12.62
CA MET A 1 3.17 -8.19 11.89
C MET A 1 1.91 -8.95 11.53
N GLY A 2 0.73 -8.40 11.86
CA GLY A 2 -0.57 -9.01 11.54
C GLY A 2 -0.87 -9.06 10.04
N PRO A 3 -1.87 -9.86 9.61
CA PRO A 3 -2.22 -10.07 8.20
C PRO A 3 -2.42 -8.77 7.42
N PHE A 4 -3.12 -7.80 8.02
CA PHE A 4 -3.32 -6.48 7.43
C PHE A 4 -2.02 -5.73 7.12
N LYS A 5 -1.13 -5.60 8.11
CA LYS A 5 0.14 -4.88 7.93
C LYS A 5 1.02 -5.52 6.86
N LYS A 6 1.01 -6.86 6.75
CA LYS A 6 1.70 -7.58 5.67
C LYS A 6 1.11 -7.24 4.30
N LYS A 7 -0.22 -7.26 4.16
CA LYS A 7 -0.90 -6.96 2.89
C LYS A 7 -0.70 -5.51 2.47
N LEU A 8 -0.85 -4.56 3.39
CA LEU A 8 -0.63 -3.14 3.15
C LEU A 8 0.80 -2.85 2.67
N ARG A 9 1.81 -3.50 3.28
CA ARG A 9 3.21 -3.37 2.86
C ARG A 9 3.44 -3.89 1.44
N SER A 10 2.87 -5.05 1.11
CA SER A 10 2.95 -5.63 -0.24
C SER A 10 2.31 -4.70 -1.28
N LEU A 11 1.09 -4.21 -1.03
CA LEU A 11 0.40 -3.28 -1.93
C LEU A 11 1.15 -1.96 -2.12
N THR A 12 1.74 -1.44 -1.04
CA THR A 12 2.58 -0.23 -1.10
C THR A 12 3.79 -0.42 -2.01
N LEU A 13 4.45 -1.58 -1.93
CA LEU A 13 5.58 -1.90 -2.79
C LEU A 13 5.14 -2.01 -4.26
N SER A 14 4.08 -2.77 -4.54
CA SER A 14 3.53 -2.93 -5.89
C SER A 14 3.15 -1.59 -6.50
N TYR A 15 2.52 -0.70 -5.75
CA TYR A 15 2.19 0.65 -6.22
C TYR A 15 3.45 1.44 -6.59
N ASN A 16 4.46 1.45 -5.72
CA ASN A 16 5.68 2.22 -5.98
C ASN A 16 6.38 1.72 -7.25
N LEU A 17 6.43 0.40 -7.46
CA LEU A 17 6.96 -0.20 -8.68
C LEU A 17 6.14 0.17 -9.91
N ALA A 18 4.80 0.13 -9.84
CA ALA A 18 3.91 0.54 -10.92
C ALA A 18 4.04 2.02 -11.25
N SER A 19 4.17 2.88 -10.23
CA SER A 19 4.40 4.32 -10.40
C SER A 19 5.74 4.61 -11.05
N ILE A 20 6.77 3.83 -10.72
CA ILE A 20 8.07 3.89 -11.40
C ILE A 20 7.86 3.46 -12.85
N GLN A 21 7.20 2.33 -13.14
CA GLN A 21 6.95 1.84 -14.50
C GLN A 21 6.15 2.78 -15.40
N ARG A 22 5.10 3.46 -14.89
CA ARG A 22 4.31 4.43 -15.69
C ARG A 22 5.16 5.50 -16.36
N ASN A 23 6.25 5.89 -15.72
CA ASN A 23 7.19 6.88 -16.23
C ASN A 23 8.44 6.20 -16.83
N GLY A 24 8.28 5.03 -17.43
CA GLY A 24 9.39 4.20 -17.92
C GLY A 24 10.27 4.86 -18.98
N PHE A 25 9.75 5.87 -19.66
CA PHE A 25 10.48 6.69 -20.64
C PHE A 25 11.42 7.73 -20.00
N LEU A 26 11.27 8.03 -18.70
CA LEU A 26 12.12 8.97 -17.98
C LEU A 26 13.32 8.26 -17.31
N PRO A 27 14.44 8.96 -17.07
CA PRO A 27 15.53 8.45 -16.26
C PRO A 27 15.06 8.06 -14.84
N LEU A 28 15.70 7.05 -14.24
CA LEU A 28 15.35 6.56 -12.89
C LEU A 28 15.32 7.69 -11.85
N ARG A 29 16.28 8.61 -11.91
CA ARG A 29 16.35 9.76 -10.99
C ARG A 29 15.09 10.63 -11.04
N GLU A 30 14.57 10.91 -12.23
CA GLU A 30 13.37 11.74 -12.41
C GLU A 30 12.12 11.02 -11.91
N ARG A 31 12.03 9.71 -12.15
CA ARG A 31 10.94 8.86 -11.64
C ARG A 31 10.90 8.85 -10.12
N LEU A 32 12.06 8.73 -9.48
CA LEU A 32 12.19 8.80 -8.02
C LEU A 32 11.91 10.21 -7.48
N LEU A 33 12.34 11.25 -8.20
CA LEU A 33 12.02 12.63 -7.85
C LEU A 33 10.51 12.91 -7.91
N ALA A 34 9.81 12.40 -8.93
CA ALA A 34 8.35 12.52 -9.04
C ALA A 34 7.65 11.86 -7.84
N LEU A 35 8.05 10.64 -7.47
CA LEU A 35 7.55 9.98 -6.26
C LEU A 35 7.80 10.79 -4.99
N LYS A 36 8.99 11.40 -4.85
CA LYS A 36 9.32 12.23 -3.69
C LYS A 36 8.49 13.51 -3.65
N ARG A 37 8.33 14.15 -4.81
CA ARG A 37 7.66 15.45 -5.02
C ARG A 37 6.13 15.39 -5.06
N MET A 38 5.53 14.20 -5.04
CA MET A 38 4.08 14.07 -4.88
C MET A 38 3.57 14.93 -3.72
N SER A 39 2.46 15.61 -3.98
CA SER A 39 1.80 16.46 -2.99
C SER A 39 1.32 15.65 -1.78
N ALA A 40 1.14 16.33 -0.65
CA ALA A 40 0.61 15.70 0.55
C ALA A 40 -0.81 15.14 0.31
N ASP A 41 -1.62 15.82 -0.49
CA ASP A 41 -2.98 15.40 -0.82
C ASP A 41 -2.99 14.12 -1.66
N GLU A 42 -2.14 14.02 -2.69
CA GLU A 42 -1.99 12.80 -3.48
C GLU A 42 -1.48 11.63 -2.63
N LYS A 43 -0.50 11.88 -1.77
CA LYS A 43 0.01 10.87 -0.81
C LYS A 43 -1.11 10.37 0.11
N ARG A 44 -1.96 11.26 0.61
CA ARG A 44 -3.11 10.92 1.46
C ARG A 44 -4.14 10.09 0.70
N LYS A 45 -4.53 10.50 -0.51
CA LYS A 45 -5.49 9.74 -1.36
C LYS A 45 -5.00 8.31 -1.63
N LEU A 46 -3.72 8.17 -1.99
CA LEU A 46 -3.12 6.87 -2.26
C LEU A 46 -2.99 5.99 -1.01
N LEU A 47 -2.71 6.60 0.14
CA LEU A 47 -2.68 5.86 1.40
C LEU A 47 -4.06 5.28 1.72
N VAL A 48 -5.12 6.08 1.59
CA VAL A 48 -6.50 5.64 1.82
C VAL A 48 -6.87 4.49 0.89
N ASP A 49 -6.62 4.65 -0.41
CA ASP A 49 -6.90 3.62 -1.42
C ASP A 49 -6.22 2.28 -1.11
N ARG A 50 -4.94 2.32 -0.72
CA ARG A 50 -4.19 1.12 -0.32
C ARG A 50 -4.71 0.49 0.95
N VAL A 51 -5.14 1.29 1.93
CA VAL A 51 -5.73 0.79 3.18
C VAL A 51 -7.05 0.09 2.90
N VAL A 52 -7.93 0.69 2.08
CA VAL A 52 -9.21 0.09 1.67
C VAL A 52 -8.96 -1.22 0.92
N THR A 53 -8.05 -1.21 -0.06
CA THR A 53 -7.70 -2.42 -0.84
C THR A 53 -7.08 -3.50 0.04
N ALA A 54 -6.20 -3.12 0.99
CA ALA A 54 -5.61 -4.07 1.93
C ALA A 54 -6.67 -4.71 2.81
N TRP A 55 -7.65 -3.92 3.27
CA TRP A 55 -8.74 -4.39 4.11
C TRP A 55 -9.65 -5.36 3.36
N ALA A 56 -10.08 -4.99 2.14
CA ALA A 56 -10.92 -5.84 1.29
C ALA A 56 -10.25 -7.18 0.92
N ALA A 57 -8.92 -7.21 0.85
CA ALA A 57 -8.18 -8.42 0.51
C ALA A 57 -7.93 -9.37 1.69
N ILE A 58 -8.33 -9.01 2.92
CA ILE A 58 -8.15 -9.87 4.09
C ILE A 58 -9.35 -10.79 4.23
N ASN A 59 -9.07 -12.08 4.36
CA ASN A 59 -10.10 -13.07 4.63
C ASN A 59 -10.67 -12.90 6.05
N GLU A 60 -12.00 -12.94 6.18
CA GLU A 60 -12.71 -12.88 7.45
C GLU A 60 -12.18 -13.88 8.49
N ARG A 61 -11.77 -15.09 8.06
CA ARG A 61 -11.17 -16.11 8.95
C ARG A 61 -9.88 -15.62 9.60
N CYS A 62 -9.08 -14.81 8.89
CA CYS A 62 -7.87 -14.22 9.44
C CYS A 62 -8.17 -13.14 10.47
N ILE A 63 -9.30 -12.44 10.32
CA ILE A 63 -9.77 -11.43 11.28
C ILE A 63 -10.26 -12.12 12.55
N LYS A 64 -11.14 -13.13 12.43
CA LYS A 64 -11.64 -13.92 13.56
C LYS A 64 -10.51 -14.52 14.41
N ARG A 65 -9.54 -15.18 13.77
CA ARG A 65 -8.35 -15.70 14.48
C ARG A 65 -7.51 -14.61 15.16
N ALA A 66 -7.49 -13.40 14.60
CA ALA A 66 -6.76 -12.29 15.20
C ALA A 66 -7.51 -11.72 16.43
N TRP A 67 -8.85 -11.69 16.39
CA TRP A 67 -9.69 -11.32 17.53
C TRP A 67 -9.62 -12.34 18.66
N GLU A 68 -9.76 -13.63 18.36
CA GLU A 68 -9.58 -14.72 19.33
C GLU A 68 -8.23 -14.61 20.05
N LYS A 69 -7.15 -14.36 19.29
CA LYS A 69 -5.81 -14.17 19.86
C LYS A 69 -5.69 -12.91 20.72
N ALA A 70 -6.48 -11.89 20.45
CA ALA A 70 -6.53 -10.65 21.22
C ALA A 70 -7.48 -10.72 22.44
N GLY A 71 -8.22 -11.83 22.61
CA GLY A 71 -9.23 -11.97 23.65
C GLY A 71 -10.51 -11.18 23.37
N LEU A 72 -10.79 -10.89 22.10
CA LEU A 72 -12.00 -10.22 21.60
C LEU A 72 -12.99 -11.24 21.03
#